data_AF-A0A1A0KCM2-F1
#
_entry.id   AF-A0A1A0KCM2-F1
#
_cell.length_a   1.000
_cell.length_b   1.000
_cell.length_c   1.000
_cell.angle_alpha   90.00
_cell.angle_beta   90.00
_cell.angle_gamma   90.00
#
_symmetry.space_group_name_H-M   'P 1'
#
loop_
_entity.id
_entity.type
_entity.pdbx_description
1 polymer ?
#
loop_
_entity_poly.entity_id
_entity_poly.type
_entity_poly.pdbx_seq_one_letter_code
_entity_poly.pdbx_strand_id
1 'polypeptide(L)'
;MTDIAPLAASTRAVFGDPGVHAVVRAGRTVHAVSLGNWIGDEQAPELLCHTGVAGWSPTALEPTRAEITCARCLRKLGDPRPTSQQLHLFSDEPPAR
;
A
#
# COMPACT_ATOMS: atom_id res chain seq x y z
N MET A 1 -22.08 10.04 5.79
CA MET A 1 -21.41 8.80 5.38
C MET A 1 -20.66 9.14 4.11
N THR A 2 -19.32 9.04 4.10
CA THR A 2 -18.54 9.31 2.87
C THR A 2 -18.87 8.24 1.85
N ASP A 3 -19.24 8.64 0.63
CA ASP A 3 -19.47 7.70 -0.46
C ASP A 3 -18.12 7.12 -0.93
N ILE A 4 -18.02 5.79 -0.89
CA ILE A 4 -16.77 5.05 -1.09
C ILE A 4 -16.38 5.04 -2.56
N ALA A 5 -17.33 4.85 -3.47
CA ALA A 5 -17.03 4.72 -4.91
C ALA A 5 -16.48 6.02 -5.52
N PRO A 6 -17.06 7.21 -5.25
CA PRO A 6 -16.48 8.48 -5.70
C PRO A 6 -15.10 8.77 -5.08
N LEU A 7 -14.88 8.36 -3.82
CA LEU A 7 -13.59 8.50 -3.15
C LEU A 7 -12.53 7.59 -3.79
N ALA A 8 -12.88 6.34 -4.07
CA ALA A 8 -12.02 5.40 -4.75
C ALA A 8 -11.69 5.87 -6.18
N ALA A 9 -12.70 6.31 -6.94
CA ALA A 9 -12.49 6.81 -8.30
C ALA A 9 -11.57 8.05 -8.34
N SER A 10 -11.80 9.03 -7.47
CA SER A 10 -11.00 10.26 -7.43
C SER A 10 -9.55 10.00 -7.01
N THR A 11 -9.34 9.12 -6.03
CA THR A 11 -7.98 8.78 -5.57
C THR A 11 -7.24 7.92 -6.58
N ARG A 12 -7.93 7.00 -7.29
CA ARG A 12 -7.36 6.25 -8.41
C ARG A 12 -6.96 7.15 -9.58
N ALA A 13 -7.76 8.16 -9.90
CA ALA A 13 -7.44 9.09 -10.98
C ALA A 13 -6.12 9.84 -10.73
N VAL A 14 -5.77 10.08 -9.46
CA VAL A 14 -4.51 10.73 -9.07
C VAL A 14 -3.36 9.73 -8.96
N PHE A 15 -3.53 8.68 -8.15
CA PHE A 15 -2.45 7.73 -7.83
C PHE A 15 -2.25 6.62 -8.88
N GLY A 16 -3.15 6.52 -9.86
CA GLY A 16 -2.99 5.63 -11.01
C GLY A 16 -2.06 6.20 -12.09
N ASP A 17 -1.70 7.49 -12.02
CA ASP A 17 -0.75 8.10 -12.94
C ASP A 17 0.69 7.67 -12.61
N PRO A 18 1.46 7.11 -13.57
CA PRO A 18 2.84 6.71 -13.35
C PRO A 18 3.72 7.82 -12.76
N GLY A 19 4.51 7.45 -11.75
CA GLY A 19 5.42 8.38 -11.06
C GLY A 19 4.75 9.28 -10.02
N VAL A 20 3.45 9.08 -9.73
CA VAL A 20 2.82 9.67 -8.55
C VAL A 20 3.12 8.83 -7.32
N HIS A 21 3.67 9.49 -6.31
CA HIS A 21 4.02 8.98 -4.99
C HIS A 21 3.17 9.69 -3.92
N ALA A 22 3.34 9.33 -2.66
CA ALA A 22 2.61 9.97 -1.56
C ALA A 22 3.50 10.41 -0.39
N VAL A 23 3.08 11.50 0.24
CA VAL A 23 3.47 11.89 1.60
C VAL A 23 2.28 11.63 2.53
N VAL A 24 2.51 11.17 3.75
CA VAL A 24 1.46 10.92 4.75
C VAL A 24 1.33 12.12 5.69
N ARG A 25 0.13 12.71 5.80
CA ARG A 25 -0.25 13.77 6.79
C ARG A 25 0.83 14.84 7.01
N ALA A 26 1.23 15.56 5.97
CA ALA A 26 2.29 16.57 6.01
C ALA A 26 3.67 16.09 6.54
N GLY A 27 3.96 14.80 6.44
CA GLY A 27 5.29 14.26 6.66
C GLY A 27 6.31 14.77 5.64
N ARG A 28 7.53 14.23 5.69
CA ARG A 28 8.60 14.56 4.70
C ARG A 28 9.08 13.34 3.92
N THR A 29 8.66 12.15 4.34
CA THR A 29 9.02 10.89 3.69
C THR A 29 8.09 10.65 2.53
N VAL A 30 8.68 10.42 1.35
CA VAL A 30 7.97 10.10 0.12
C VAL A 30 7.92 8.59 -0.02
N HIS A 31 6.72 8.07 -0.21
CA HIS A 31 6.42 6.64 -0.30
C HIS A 31 5.99 6.27 -1.71
N ALA A 32 6.45 5.11 -2.17
CA ALA A 32 5.87 4.47 -3.35
C ALA A 32 4.42 4.06 -3.07
N VAL A 33 3.55 4.29 -4.05
CA VAL A 33 2.13 3.96 -3.99
C VAL A 33 1.82 2.88 -5.02
N SER A 34 0.97 1.93 -4.66
CA SER A 34 0.30 1.00 -5.57
C SER A 34 -1.22 1.15 -5.42
N LEU A 35 -1.98 0.71 -6.42
CA LEU A 35 -3.41 0.52 -6.26
C LEU A 35 -3.67 -0.90 -5.76
N GLY A 36 -4.37 -1.00 -4.63
CA GLY A 36 -4.75 -2.27 -4.01
C GLY A 36 -6.26 -2.38 -3.88
N ASN A 37 -6.75 -3.62 -3.74
CA ASN A 37 -8.17 -3.88 -3.48
C ASN A 37 -8.55 -3.34 -2.10
N TRP A 38 -9.70 -2.65 -2.02
CA TRP A 38 -10.16 -2.00 -0.80
C TRP A 38 -11.50 -2.56 -0.29
N ILE A 39 -12.63 -2.01 -0.75
CA ILE A 39 -13.98 -2.40 -0.30
C ILE A 39 -14.79 -2.82 -1.53
N GLY A 40 -15.29 -4.06 -1.52
CA GLY A 40 -15.92 -4.64 -2.71
C GLY A 40 -14.93 -4.69 -3.87
N ASP A 41 -15.35 -4.20 -5.03
CA ASP A 41 -14.51 -4.12 -6.24
C ASP A 41 -13.73 -2.80 -6.34
N GLU A 42 -13.84 -1.91 -5.35
CA GLU A 42 -13.12 -0.65 -5.37
C GLU A 42 -11.64 -0.83 -5.04
N GLN A 43 -10.80 -0.14 -5.81
CA GLN A 43 -9.37 -0.04 -5.58
C GLN A 43 -9.03 1.33 -4.97
N ALA A 44 -8.07 1.34 -4.06
CA ALA A 44 -7.59 2.54 -3.38
C ALA A 44 -6.05 2.57 -3.35
N PRO A 45 -5.43 3.76 -3.21
CA PRO A 45 -4.00 3.86 -3.05
C PRO A 45 -3.55 3.21 -1.72
N GLU A 46 -2.55 2.36 -1.81
CA GLU A 46 -1.83 1.78 -0.68
C GLU A 46 -0.35 2.14 -0.77
N LEU A 47 0.32 2.23 0.39
CA LEU A 47 1.76 2.42 0.43
C LEU A 47 2.44 1.07 0.23
N LEU A 48 3.42 1.00 -0.66
CA LEU A 48 4.18 -0.24 -0.93
C LEU A 48 4.85 -0.80 0.34
N CYS A 49 5.21 0.08 1.28
CA CYS A 49 5.80 -0.29 2.56
C CYS A 49 4.77 -0.82 3.59
N HIS A 50 3.47 -0.81 3.27
CA HIS A 50 2.33 -1.10 4.15
C HIS A 50 2.40 -0.40 5.51
N THR A 51 3.07 0.76 5.57
CA THR A 51 2.96 1.62 6.75
C THR A 51 1.53 2.09 6.84
N GLY A 52 0.91 1.89 8.00
CA GLY A 52 -0.48 2.27 8.22
C GLY A 52 -0.69 3.76 7.96
N VAL A 53 -1.56 4.08 7.02
CA VAL A 53 -2.12 5.42 6.85
C VAL A 53 -3.31 5.50 7.80
N ALA A 54 -3.33 6.51 8.66
CA ALA A 54 -4.26 6.58 9.78
C ALA A 54 -5.73 6.32 9.39
N GLY A 55 -6.29 5.23 9.91
CA GLY A 55 -7.66 4.82 9.65
C GLY A 55 -7.94 4.35 8.21
N TRP A 56 -6.90 4.02 7.44
CA TRP A 56 -7.00 3.65 6.01
C TRP A 56 -7.63 4.74 5.13
N SER A 57 -7.62 5.99 5.57
CA SER A 57 -8.22 7.08 4.81
C SER A 57 -7.32 7.46 3.63
N PRO A 58 -7.75 7.28 2.36
CA PRO A 58 -6.97 7.69 1.19
C PRO A 58 -6.67 9.19 1.18
N THR A 59 -7.52 9.99 1.82
CA THR A 59 -7.36 11.45 1.95
C THR A 59 -6.20 11.86 2.86
N ALA A 60 -5.61 10.92 3.61
CA ALA A 60 -4.40 11.18 4.39
C ALA A 60 -3.11 11.12 3.55
N LEU A 61 -3.22 10.77 2.26
CA LEU A 61 -2.14 10.76 1.29
C LEU A 61 -2.15 12.04 0.47
N GLU A 62 -1.03 12.74 0.51
CA GLU A 62 -0.78 13.90 -0.33
C GLU A 62 0.03 13.46 -1.56
N PRO A 63 -0.48 13.63 -2.79
CA PRO A 63 0.22 13.21 -3.99
C PRO A 63 1.45 14.07 -4.26
N THR A 64 2.53 13.44 -4.71
CA THR A 64 3.77 14.12 -5.08
C THR A 64 4.49 13.40 -6.21
N ARG A 65 5.32 14.12 -6.96
CA ARG A 65 6.24 13.54 -7.96
C ARG A 65 7.70 13.55 -7.51
N ALA A 66 7.96 13.93 -6.25
CA ALA A 66 9.30 13.87 -5.68
C ALA A 66 9.82 12.43 -5.62
N GLU A 67 11.14 12.26 -5.60
CA GLU A 67 11.76 10.93 -5.50
C GLU A 67 11.37 10.22 -4.19
N ILE A 68 11.29 8.90 -4.25
CA ILE A 68 10.93 8.06 -3.10
C ILE A 68 12.07 8.09 -2.08
N THR A 69 11.79 8.56 -0.87
CA THR A 69 12.77 8.63 0.23
C THR A 69 12.53 7.58 1.32
N CYS A 70 11.40 6.86 1.28
CA CYS A 70 11.14 5.79 2.23
C CYS A 70 12.07 4.59 2.00
N ALA A 71 12.97 4.33 2.95
CA ALA A 71 13.91 3.20 2.88
C ALA A 71 13.23 1.81 2.75
N ARG A 72 11.98 1.64 3.22
CA ARG A 72 11.25 0.37 3.05
C ARG A 72 10.65 0.25 1.64
N CYS A 73 10.18 1.34 1.06
CA CYS A 73 9.74 1.37 -0.35
C CYS A 73 10.93 1.12 -1.28
N LEU A 74 12.05 1.82 -1.07
CA LEU A 74 13.27 1.65 -1.89
C LEU A 74 13.78 0.22 -1.86
N ARG A 75 13.82 -0.42 -0.68
CA ARG A 75 14.16 -1.85 -0.57
C ARG A 75 13.23 -2.71 -1.42
N LYS A 76 11.92 -2.58 -1.27
CA LYS A 76 10.94 -3.38 -2.04
C LYS A 76 11.00 -3.15 -3.55
N LEU A 77 11.36 -1.95 -4.00
CA LEU A 77 11.51 -1.64 -5.43
C LEU A 77 12.82 -2.19 -6.01
N GLY A 78 13.87 -2.24 -5.20
CA GLY A 78 15.16 -2.83 -5.58
C GLY A 78 15.26 -4.35 -5.39
N ASP A 79 14.30 -4.96 -4.70
CA ASP A 79 14.31 -6.39 -4.41
C ASP A 79 13.58 -7.16 -5.53
N PRO A 80 14.26 -8.06 -6.28
CA PRO A 80 13.56 -9.06 -7.08
C PRO A 80 12.89 -10.04 -6.11
N ARG A 81 11.72 -9.63 -5.60
CA ARG A 81 10.76 -10.34 -4.72
C ARG A 81 11.30 -11.66 -4.16
N PRO A 82 11.70 -11.76 -2.88
CA PRO A 82 11.78 -13.06 -2.25
C PRO A 82 10.38 -13.68 -2.32
N THR A 83 10.29 -14.85 -2.94
CA THR A 83 9.10 -15.68 -2.84
C THR A 83 8.80 -15.85 -1.35
N SER A 84 7.66 -15.33 -0.89
CA SER A 84 7.18 -15.61 0.46
C SER A 84 7.02 -17.12 0.58
N GLN A 85 8.06 -17.80 1.04
CA GLN A 85 7.91 -19.12 1.64
C GLN A 85 7.18 -18.85 2.95
N GLN A 86 5.86 -19.05 2.90
CA GLN A 86 5.05 -19.03 4.10
C GLN A 86 5.60 -20.09 5.05
N LEU A 87 6.05 -19.66 6.23
CA LEU A 87 6.47 -20.59 7.26
C LEU A 87 5.25 -21.42 7.69
N HIS A 88 5.38 -22.74 7.69
CA HIS A 88 4.36 -23.63 8.24
C HIS A 88 4.28 -23.40 9.75
N LEU A 89 3.25 -22.68 10.20
CA LEU A 89 3.03 -22.34 11.61
C LEU A 89 2.63 -23.57 12.45
N PHE A 90 2.09 -24.60 11.79
CA PHE A 90 1.68 -25.85 12.42
C PHE A 90 2.21 -27.01 11.55
N SER A 91 2.76 -28.03 12.20
CA SER A 91 3.14 -29.27 11.53
C SER A 91 1.90 -30.15 11.36
N ASP A 92 1.73 -30.77 10.20
CA ASP A 92 0.61 -31.67 9.86
C ASP A 92 0.72 -33.06 10.54
N GLU A 93 1.50 -33.22 11.61
CA GLU A 93 1.73 -34.54 12.21
C GLU A 93 0.56 -34.93 13.14
N PRO A 94 -0.23 -35.98 12.82
CA PRO A 94 -1.28 -36.45 13.70
C PRO A 94 -0.68 -37.12 14.95
N PRO A 95 -1.33 -37.03 16.12
CA PRO A 95 -0.83 -37.65 17.33
C PRO A 95 -0.74 -39.17 17.18
N ALA A 96 0.42 -39.73 17.56
CA ALA A 96 0.62 -41.17 17.64
C ALA A 96 -0.42 -41.79 18.59
N ARG A 97 -1.11 -42.83 18.12
CA ARG A 97 -2.10 -43.59 18.89
C ARG A 97 -1.48 -44.45 19.96
#